data_AF-A0A7W1EVC9-F1
#
_entry.id   AF-A0A7W1EVC9-F1
#
_cell.length_a   1.000
_cell.length_b   1.000
_cell.length_c   1.000
_cell.angle_alpha   90.00
_cell.angle_beta   90.00
_cell.angle_gamma   90.00
#
_symmetry.space_group_name_H-M   'P 1'
#
loop_
_entity.id
_entity.type
_entity.pdbx_description
1 polymer ?
#
loop_
_entity_poly.entity_id
_entity_poly.type
_entity_poly.pdbx_seq_one_letter_code
_entity_poly.pdbx_strand_id
1 'polypeptide(L)' 'MKDSGKLIGALLLGAAVGAVIGILVAPDKGSETRKSLLNGAKDLADNLKEKLGQGVKMIGEMEKEKMS' A
#
# COMPACT_ATOMS: atom_id res chain seq x y z
N MET A 1 -1.46 12.42 19.85
CA MET A 1 -0.20 11.95 19.24
C MET A 1 0.10 10.45 19.45
N LYS A 2 -0.63 9.71 20.31
CA LYS A 2 -0.36 8.28 20.54
C LYS A 2 -0.79 7.38 19.37
N ASP A 3 -1.86 7.73 18.66
CA ASP A 3 -2.42 6.89 17.58
C ASP A 3 -1.60 6.95 16.29
N SER A 4 -1.08 8.13 15.94
CA SER A 4 -0.17 8.30 14.79
C SER A 4 1.12 7.50 14.96
N GLY A 5 1.68 7.45 16.17
CA GLY A 5 2.87 6.64 16.46
C GLY A 5 2.63 5.14 16.30
N LYS A 6 1.44 4.65 16.70
CA LYS A 6 1.05 3.24 16.54
C LYS A 6 0.83 2.87 15.06
N LEU A 7 0.23 3.77 14.27
CA LEU A 7 0.07 3.60 12.82
C LEU A 7 1.41 3.55 12.08
N ILE A 8 2.31 4.49 12.38
CA ILE A 8 3.66 4.51 11.78
C ILE A 8 4.42 3.23 12.16
N GLY A 9 4.37 2.82 13.42
CA GLY A 9 5.00 1.58 13.88
C GLY A 9 4.45 0.33 13.17
N ALA A 10 3.13 0.22 13.01
CA ALA A 10 2.49 -0.89 12.30
C ALA A 10 2.87 -0.93 10.80
N LEU A 11 2.93 0.25 10.15
CA LEU A 11 3.34 0.34 8.74
C LEU A 11 4.80 -0.11 8.56
N LEU A 12 5.70 0.34 9.44
CA LEU A 12 7.12 -0.04 9.38
C LEU A 12 7.32 -1.53 9.62
N LEU A 13 6.61 -2.11 10.59
CA LEU A 13 6.66 -3.56 10.85
C LEU A 13 6.15 -4.35 9.63
N GLY A 14 5.03 -3.93 9.05
CA GLY A 14 4.47 -4.55 7.84
C GLY A 14 5.41 -4.44 6.63
N ALA A 15 6.01 -3.26 6.43
CA ALA A 15 6.98 -3.03 5.36
C ALA A 15 8.25 -3.89 5.54
N ALA A 16 8.75 -4.04 6.77
CA ALA A 16 9.93 -4.87 7.06
C ALA A 16 9.67 -6.35 6.75
N VAL A 17 8.53 -6.89 7.22
CA VAL A 17 8.13 -8.27 6.92
C VAL A 17 7.91 -8.45 5.42
N GLY A 18 7.25 -7.51 4.76
CA GLY A 18 7.01 -7.53 3.32
C GLY A 18 8.30 -7.46 2.50
N ALA A 19 9.28 -6.65 2.92
CA ALA A 19 10.57 -6.54 2.25
C ALA A 19 11.39 -7.83 2.37
N VAL A 20 11.42 -8.47 3.55
CA VAL A 20 12.10 -9.76 3.73
C VAL A 20 11.51 -10.81 2.80
N ILE A 21 10.17 -10.90 2.74
CA ILE A 21 9.50 -11.85 1.85
C ILE A 21 9.76 -11.49 0.37
N GLY A 22 9.67 -10.21 -0.01
CA GLY A 22 9.89 -9.75 -1.38
C GLY A 22 11.31 -9.99 -1.88
N ILE A 23 12.33 -9.78 -1.03
CA ILE A 23 13.73 -10.05 -1.34
C ILE A 23 13.97 -11.56 -1.52
N LEU A 24 13.36 -12.41 -0.68
CA LEU A 24 13.50 -13.87 -0.81
C LEU A 24 12.82 -14.43 -2.06
N VAL A 25 11.73 -13.80 -2.52
CA VAL A 25 10.92 -14.29 -3.64
C VAL A 25 11.46 -13.83 -5.00
N ALA A 26 12.12 -12.67 -5.11
CA ALA A 26 12.56 -12.13 -6.40
C ALA A 26 13.94 -11.44 -6.35
N PRO A 27 15.05 -12.19 -6.53
CA PRO A 27 16.36 -11.60 -6.78
C PRO A 27 16.56 -11.35 -8.29
N ASP A 28 16.14 -10.18 -8.78
CA ASP A 28 16.40 -9.73 -10.16
C ASP A 28 17.71 -8.92 -10.32
N LYS A 29 18.24 -8.86 -11.54
CA LYS A 29 19.46 -8.11 -11.89
C LYS A 29 19.21 -6.60 -11.91
N GLY A 30 19.99 -5.86 -11.12
CA GLY A 30 19.73 -4.45 -10.74
C GLY A 30 19.55 -3.39 -11.84
N SER A 31 19.95 -3.61 -13.09
CA SER A 31 19.72 -2.65 -14.18
C SER A 31 18.28 -2.67 -14.69
N GLU A 32 17.72 -3.87 -14.87
CA GLU A 32 16.32 -4.06 -15.25
C GLU A 32 15.40 -3.86 -14.05
N THR A 33 15.83 -4.25 -12.85
CA THR A 33 15.07 -4.06 -11.61
C THR A 33 14.76 -2.59 -11.35
N ARG A 34 15.69 -1.65 -11.58
CA ARG A 34 15.42 -0.22 -11.32
C ARG A 34 14.33 0.34 -12.24
N LYS A 35 14.33 -0.04 -13.52
CA LYS A 35 13.28 0.37 -14.48
C LYS A 35 11.95 -0.29 -14.15
N SER A 36 11.94 -1.60 -13.94
CA SER A 36 10.73 -2.37 -13.61
C SER A 36 10.14 -1.97 -12.26
N LEU A 37 10.96 -1.62 -11.28
CA LEU A 37 10.50 -1.14 -9.97
C LEU A 37 9.90 0.26 -10.07
N LEU A 38 10.47 1.17 -10.86
CA LEU A 38 9.89 2.50 -11.06
C LEU A 38 8.54 2.43 -11.78
N ASN A 39 8.44 1.62 -12.84
CA ASN A 39 7.19 1.43 -13.56
C ASN A 39 6.15 0.70 -12.69
N GLY A 40 6.53 -0.41 -12.05
CA GLY A 40 5.65 -1.17 -11.17
C GLY A 40 5.22 -0.40 -9.91
N ALA A 41 6.09 0.44 -9.34
CA ALA A 41 5.73 1.31 -8.21
C ALA A 41 4.75 2.40 -8.63
N LYS A 42 4.88 2.95 -9.84
CA LYS A 42 3.93 3.92 -10.39
C LYS A 42 2.56 3.26 -10.59
N ASP A 43 2.53 2.10 -11.24
CA ASP A 43 1.29 1.35 -11.45
C ASP A 43 0.66 0.92 -10.11
N LEU A 44 1.47 0.50 -9.15
CA LEU A 44 0.99 0.14 -7.81
C LEU A 44 0.41 1.36 -7.10
N ALA A 45 1.07 2.51 -7.15
CA ALA A 45 0.59 3.74 -6.54
C ALA A 45 -0.74 4.19 -7.15
N ASP A 46 -0.87 4.15 -8.47
CA ASP A 46 -2.10 4.51 -9.19
C ASP A 46 -3.24 3.55 -8.84
N ASN A 47 -3.00 2.23 -8.87
CA ASN A 47 -3.97 1.21 -8.49
C ASN A 47 -4.39 1.32 -7.01
N LEU A 48 -3.43 1.57 -6.11
CA LEU A 48 -3.70 1.71 -4.69
C LEU A 48 -4.54 2.96 -4.42
N LYS A 49 -4.21 4.07 -5.07
CA LYS A 49 -4.98 5.33 -4.99
C LYS A 49 -6.41 5.13 -5.48
N GLU A 50 -6.59 4.42 -6.59
CA GLU A 50 -7.92 4.11 -7.13
C GLU A 50 -8.72 3.22 -6.17
N LYS A 51 -8.15 2.09 -5.71
CA LYS A 51 -8.82 1.15 -4.80
C LYS A 51 -9.15 1.77 -3.45
N LEU A 52 -8.24 2.57 -2.87
CA LEU A 52 -8.49 3.29 -1.63
C LEU A 52 -9.55 4.38 -1.83
N GLY A 53 -9.50 5.11 -2.95
CA GLY A 53 -10.52 6.11 -3.28
C GLY A 53 -11.93 5.50 -3.44
N GLN A 54 -12.03 4.35 -4.11
CA GLN A 54 -13.30 3.62 -4.25
C GLN A 54 -13.77 3.04 -2.92
N GLY A 55 -12.87 2.43 -2.13
CA GLY A 55 -13.21 1.86 -0.82
C GLY A 55 -13.69 2.92 0.18
N VAL A 56 -13.02 4.08 0.23
CA VAL A 56 -13.44 5.19 1.10
C VAL A 56 -14.79 5.77 0.64
N LYS A 57 -15.04 5.87 -0.67
CA LYS A 57 -16.36 6.26 -1.19
C LYS A 57 -17.45 5.27 -0.80
N MET A 58 -17.23 3.97 -1.03
CA MET A 58 -18.19 2.92 -0.66
C MET A 58 -18.47 2.89 0.84
N ILE A 59 -17.45 3.04 1.69
CA ILE A 59 -17.64 3.10 3.14
C ILE A 59 -18.45 4.35 3.53
N GLY A 60 -18.13 5.51 2.94
CA GLY A 60 -18.87 6.74 3.21
C GLY A 60 -20.32 6.72 2.70
N GLU A 61 -20.59 6.03 1.60
CA GLU A 61 -21.94 5.81 1.08
C GLU A 61 -22.74 4.84 1.98
N MET A 62 -22.14 3.71 2.38
CA MET A 62 -22.76 2.77 3.34
C MET A 62 -23.03 3.40 4.71
N GLU A 63 -22.17 4.32 5.17
CA GLU A 63 -22.34 5.04 6.43
C GLU A 63 -23.52 6.02 6.38
N LYS A 64 -23.70 6.72 5.24
CA LYS A 64 -24.87 7.60 5.03
C LYS A 64 -26.17 6.84 4.89
N GLU A 65 -26.15 5.67 4.24
CA GLU A 65 -27.33 4.82 4.06
C GLU A 65 -27.76 4.14 5.38
N LYS A 66 -26.81 3.80 6.27
CA LYS A 66 -27.12 3.25 7.60
C LYS A 66 -27.57 4.29 8.64
N MET A 67 -27.35 5.58 8.39
CA MET A 67 -27.74 6.68 9.29
C MET A 67 -29.08 7.35 8.90
N SER A 68 -29.68 6.97 7.77
CA SER A 68 -31.02 7.39 7.33
C SER A 68 -32.05 6.30 7.62
#